data_AF-A0A7X7PB95-F1
#
_entry.id   AF-A0A7X7PB95-F1
#
_cell.length_a   1.000
_cell.length_b   1.000
_cell.length_c   1.000
_cell.angle_alpha   90.00
_cell.angle_beta   90.00
_cell.angle_gamma   90.00
#
_symmetry.space_group_name_H-M   'P 1'
#
loop_
_entity.id
_entity.type
_entity.pdbx_description
1 polymer ?
#
loop_
_entity_poly.entity_id
_entity_poly.type
_entity_poly.pdbx_seq_one_letter_code
_entity_poly.pdbx_strand_id
1 'polypeptide(L)'
;IVVGRHRGLAVVLEPDRDEADPRPLVLTEEKWSGRVSVGDFPDPARVLGSMRLSRHVDVRTGRGRRDLASALRSTGITAPRRRPKKAGPASKNPDIARLRKEIQAHPCHDMPEREQLSRIAERYHRLSHESQTMREKAAATTNSLARTFDRIIALLTEREYVTAGKDPQVTDAGARLARIYSESDLLVAECLRRGVWEGLGPAELAAVVSTVVYESRKEGEGPVPFGTGLMRHALDETIHLWRELKTDEIRHKLPPTREPDGGFAAAIFQWASDGSLLEALLAADDSSGRGLSAGDFVRWCRQVIDLLEQVRGAAGTPELAESARQAVKAIRRGVVALDAA
;
A
#
# COMPACT_ATOMS: atom_id res chain seq x y z
N ILE A 1 28.08 -21.34 20.26
CA ILE A 1 26.97 -20.37 20.06
C ILE A 1 25.65 -21.15 19.92
N VAL A 2 24.51 -20.51 20.23
CA VAL A 2 23.07 -20.90 20.20
C VAL A 2 22.56 -22.02 21.13
N VAL A 3 21.50 -21.71 21.90
CA VAL A 3 20.65 -22.69 22.59
C VAL A 3 19.89 -23.54 21.56
N GLY A 4 19.87 -24.87 21.72
CA GLY A 4 19.18 -25.77 20.78
C GLY A 4 20.12 -26.48 19.80
N ARG A 5 19.63 -26.71 18.57
CA ARG A 5 20.18 -27.66 17.57
C ARG A 5 21.41 -27.16 16.80
N HIS A 6 21.76 -25.87 16.88
CA HIS A 6 22.85 -25.26 16.10
C HIS A 6 24.00 -24.81 17.00
N ARG A 7 24.57 -25.77 17.74
CA ARG A 7 25.63 -25.55 18.72
C ARG A 7 27.01 -25.77 18.10
N GLY A 8 27.90 -24.79 18.22
CA GLY A 8 29.29 -24.98 17.83
C GLY A 8 30.05 -23.70 17.52
N LEU A 9 31.11 -23.86 16.74
CA LEU A 9 31.84 -22.77 16.08
C LEU A 9 30.97 -22.15 15.01
N ALA A 10 31.05 -20.82 14.91
CA ALA A 10 30.43 -20.07 13.85
C ALA A 10 31.39 -18.98 13.38
N VAL A 11 31.31 -18.66 12.09
CA VAL A 11 31.99 -17.52 11.49
C VAL A 11 30.98 -16.40 11.23
N VAL A 12 31.36 -15.17 11.53
CA VAL A 12 30.59 -13.97 11.16
C VAL A 12 30.86 -13.67 9.69
N LEU A 13 29.79 -13.63 8.89
CA LEU A 13 29.85 -13.35 7.46
C LEU A 13 29.57 -11.88 7.18
N GLU A 14 28.57 -11.32 7.85
CA GLU A 14 28.22 -9.90 7.77
C GLU A 14 28.04 -9.35 9.19
N PRO A 15 28.82 -8.33 9.59
CA PRO A 15 28.60 -7.65 10.85
C PRO A 15 27.31 -6.82 10.77
N ASP A 16 26.63 -6.69 11.89
CA ASP A 16 25.56 -5.71 12.05
C ASP A 16 26.12 -4.46 12.75
N ARG A 17 25.67 -3.28 12.32
CA ARG A 17 26.17 -1.98 12.85
C ARG A 17 25.20 -1.35 13.84
N ASP A 18 24.08 -1.99 14.13
CA ASP A 18 23.19 -1.57 15.21
C ASP A 18 23.89 -1.73 16.57
N GLU A 19 24.04 -0.61 17.29
CA GLU A 19 24.70 -0.58 18.61
C GLU A 19 23.80 -1.09 19.74
N ALA A 20 22.47 -1.08 19.56
CA ALA A 20 21.51 -1.44 20.61
C ALA A 20 21.13 -2.92 20.58
N ASP A 21 20.94 -3.51 19.39
CA ASP A 21 20.64 -4.94 19.21
C ASP A 21 21.32 -5.52 17.96
N PRO A 22 22.64 -5.76 17.97
CA PRO A 22 23.36 -6.25 16.80
C PRO A 22 22.91 -7.66 16.41
N ARG A 23 22.52 -7.84 15.13
CA ARG A 23 22.09 -9.13 14.58
C ARG A 23 22.96 -9.62 13.43
N PRO A 24 24.24 -9.95 13.68
CA PRO A 24 25.17 -10.36 12.64
C PRO A 24 24.72 -11.65 11.94
N LEU A 25 25.01 -11.75 10.64
CA LEU A 25 24.82 -12.97 9.88
C LEU A 25 26.00 -13.92 10.14
N VAL A 26 25.69 -15.13 10.58
CA VAL A 26 26.70 -16.16 10.88
C VAL A 26 26.47 -17.44 10.10
N LEU A 27 27.54 -18.22 9.93
CA LEU A 27 27.50 -19.59 9.42
C LEU A 27 28.18 -20.54 10.42
N THR A 28 27.52 -21.66 10.69
CA THR A 28 28.04 -22.73 11.55
C THR A 28 28.72 -23.84 10.76
N GLU A 29 29.52 -24.67 11.45
CA GLU A 29 30.14 -25.87 10.86
C GLU A 29 29.11 -26.89 10.33
N GLU A 30 27.88 -26.85 10.82
CA GLU A 30 26.76 -27.67 10.38
C GLU A 30 26.01 -27.11 9.16
N LYS A 31 26.57 -26.08 8.50
CA LYS A 31 26.00 -25.45 7.29
C LYS A 31 24.71 -24.65 7.54
N TRP A 32 24.36 -24.41 8.80
CA TRP A 32 23.28 -23.48 9.14
C TRP A 32 23.80 -22.05 9.03
N SER A 33 23.05 -21.20 8.34
CA SER A 33 23.29 -19.76 8.23
C SER A 33 22.06 -18.99 8.70
N GLY A 34 22.27 -17.95 9.50
CA GLY A 34 21.19 -17.10 9.98
C GLY A 34 21.71 -15.92 10.78
N ARG A 35 20.82 -14.96 11.07
CA ARG A 35 21.13 -13.86 11.98
C ARG A 35 20.94 -14.33 13.42
N VAL A 36 21.87 -13.93 14.29
CA VAL A 36 21.84 -14.27 15.72
C VAL A 36 21.74 -13.00 16.54
N SER A 37 20.93 -13.02 17.59
CA SER A 37 20.71 -11.94 18.54
C SER A 37 21.42 -12.20 19.86
N VAL A 38 21.48 -11.22 20.77
CA VAL A 38 22.04 -11.40 22.11
C VAL A 38 21.32 -12.52 22.90
N GLY A 39 20.01 -12.67 22.70
CA GLY A 39 19.18 -13.71 23.35
C GLY A 39 19.57 -15.15 22.99
N ASP A 40 20.29 -15.34 21.88
CA ASP A 40 20.76 -16.66 21.43
C ASP A 40 21.99 -17.15 22.21
N PHE A 41 22.60 -16.29 23.04
CA PHE A 41 23.85 -16.57 23.75
C PHE A 41 23.60 -16.77 25.25
N PRO A 42 23.58 -18.02 25.76
CA PRO A 42 23.50 -18.28 27.19
C PRO A 42 24.81 -17.95 27.93
N ASP A 43 25.91 -17.79 27.17
CA ASP A 43 27.24 -17.41 27.62
C ASP A 43 27.80 -16.42 26.56
N PRO A 44 28.53 -15.35 26.95
CA PRO A 44 29.12 -14.42 26.00
C PRO A 44 29.98 -15.12 24.93
N ALA A 45 29.82 -14.70 23.67
CA ALA A 45 30.62 -15.21 22.57
C ALA A 45 32.08 -14.82 22.75
N ARG A 46 33.00 -15.77 22.59
CA ARG A 46 34.43 -15.49 22.57
C ARG A 46 34.94 -15.59 21.14
N VAL A 47 35.69 -14.59 20.69
CA VAL A 47 36.43 -14.65 19.42
C VAL A 47 37.55 -15.68 19.57
N LEU A 48 37.53 -16.71 18.71
CA LEU A 48 38.51 -17.81 18.73
C LEU A 48 39.57 -17.69 17.64
N GLY A 49 39.33 -16.88 16.62
CA GLY A 49 40.26 -16.64 15.51
C GLY A 49 39.56 -15.94 14.35
N SER A 50 40.23 -15.89 13.20
CA SER A 50 39.73 -15.26 11.98
C SER A 50 39.88 -16.20 10.78
N MET A 51 38.94 -16.13 9.84
CA MET A 51 38.97 -16.88 8.59
C MET A 51 38.85 -15.89 7.42
N ARG A 52 39.63 -16.10 6.35
CA ARG A 52 39.50 -15.29 5.14
C ARG A 52 38.27 -15.74 4.34
N LEU A 53 37.37 -14.80 4.05
CA LEU A 53 36.21 -15.04 3.20
C LEU A 53 36.54 -14.69 1.75
N SER A 54 35.88 -15.37 0.80
CA SER A 54 35.88 -14.99 -0.61
C SER A 54 35.23 -13.61 -0.79
N ARG A 55 35.57 -12.88 -1.86
CA ARG A 55 34.92 -11.59 -2.18
C ARG A 55 33.40 -11.71 -2.35
N HIS A 56 32.94 -12.89 -2.79
CA HIS A 56 31.53 -13.21 -2.93
C HIS A 56 31.19 -14.38 -2.02
N VAL A 57 30.49 -14.10 -0.93
CA VAL A 57 30.04 -15.10 0.04
C VAL A 57 28.64 -15.56 -0.36
N ASP A 58 28.51 -16.81 -0.80
CA ASP A 58 27.21 -17.39 -1.17
C ASP A 58 26.62 -18.21 -0.01
N VAL A 59 25.65 -17.62 0.69
CA VAL A 59 24.86 -18.30 1.74
C VAL A 59 23.51 -18.80 1.25
N ARG A 60 23.08 -18.41 0.04
CA ARG A 60 21.75 -18.70 -0.49
C ARG A 60 21.66 -20.11 -1.04
N THR A 61 22.76 -20.62 -1.61
CA THR A 61 22.81 -21.98 -2.15
C THR A 61 23.28 -23.01 -1.13
N GLY A 62 22.86 -24.26 -1.29
CA GLY A 62 23.37 -25.39 -0.50
C GLY A 62 24.83 -25.74 -0.81
N ARG A 63 25.35 -25.34 -1.98
CA ARG A 63 26.77 -25.51 -2.35
C ARG A 63 27.64 -24.49 -1.60
N GLY A 64 27.31 -23.20 -1.69
CA GLY A 64 28.08 -22.14 -1.01
C GLY A 64 28.16 -22.34 0.51
N ARG A 65 27.05 -22.73 1.16
CA ARG A 65 27.07 -23.07 2.60
C ARG A 65 27.96 -24.28 2.94
N ARG A 66 28.05 -25.28 2.06
CA ARG A 66 28.94 -26.44 2.25
C ARG A 66 30.41 -26.04 2.14
N ASP A 67 30.73 -25.22 1.16
CA ASP A 67 32.11 -24.79 0.89
C ASP A 67 32.63 -23.91 2.04
N LEU A 68 31.82 -22.96 2.51
CA LEU A 68 32.15 -22.13 3.66
C LEU A 68 32.26 -22.93 4.98
N ALA A 69 31.37 -23.90 5.20
CA ALA A 69 31.48 -24.79 6.37
C ALA A 69 32.71 -25.72 6.27
N SER A 70 33.14 -26.08 5.07
CA SER A 70 34.39 -26.81 4.84
C SER A 70 35.60 -25.92 5.13
N ALA A 71 35.59 -24.68 4.65
CA ALA A 71 36.63 -23.69 4.91
C ALA A 71 36.78 -23.43 6.43
N LEU A 72 35.65 -23.29 7.14
CA LEU A 72 35.63 -23.12 8.59
C LEU A 72 36.30 -24.30 9.30
N ARG A 73 35.98 -25.53 8.90
CA ARG A 73 36.60 -26.74 9.47
C ARG A 73 38.09 -26.86 9.14
N SER A 74 38.53 -26.37 7.98
CA SER A 74 39.96 -26.36 7.61
C SER A 74 40.81 -25.33 8.36
N THR A 75 40.19 -24.40 9.11
CA THR A 75 40.95 -23.42 9.91
C THR A 75 41.71 -24.05 11.09
N GLY A 76 41.34 -25.27 11.51
CA GLY A 76 41.90 -25.93 12.69
C GLY A 76 41.50 -25.29 14.03
N ILE A 77 40.67 -24.23 14.01
CA ILE A 77 40.15 -23.60 15.21
C ILE A 77 39.22 -24.60 15.91
N THR A 78 39.53 -24.92 17.15
CA THR A 78 38.74 -25.88 17.94
C THR A 78 37.99 -25.16 19.05
N ALA A 79 36.71 -25.48 19.23
CA ALA A 79 35.93 -24.94 20.34
C ALA A 79 36.54 -25.37 21.68
N PRO A 80 36.65 -24.48 22.68
CA PRO A 80 37.16 -24.85 23.99
C PRO A 80 36.30 -25.96 24.59
N ARG A 81 36.96 -27.00 25.11
CA ARG A 81 36.32 -28.16 25.72
C ARG A 81 35.51 -27.68 26.94
N ARG A 82 34.18 -27.75 26.85
CA ARG A 82 33.27 -27.33 27.92
C ARG A 82 33.57 -28.18 29.15
N ARG A 83 34.15 -27.60 30.22
CA ARG A 83 34.10 -28.23 31.55
C ARG A 83 32.62 -28.42 31.91
N PRO A 84 32.21 -29.58 32.45
CA PRO A 84 30.84 -29.74 32.92
C PRO A 84 30.56 -28.64 33.93
N LYS A 85 29.66 -27.72 33.57
CA LYS A 85 29.18 -26.69 34.50
C LYS A 85 28.51 -27.45 35.65
N LYS A 86 29.00 -27.27 36.89
CA LYS A 86 28.18 -27.51 38.08
C LYS A 86 26.86 -26.75 37.86
N ALA A 87 25.75 -27.44 38.05
CA ALA A 87 24.41 -26.89 37.82
C ALA A 87 24.30 -25.50 38.46
N GLY A 88 24.11 -24.48 37.62
CA GLY A 88 23.93 -23.10 38.07
C GLY A 88 22.58 -22.91 38.78
N PRO A 89 22.36 -21.75 39.40
CA PRO A 89 21.22 -21.46 40.28
C PRO A 89 19.83 -21.57 39.62
N ALA A 90 19.74 -21.63 38.28
CA ALA A 90 18.50 -21.95 37.57
C ALA A 90 17.91 -23.34 37.95
N SER A 91 18.75 -24.27 38.42
CA SER A 91 18.30 -25.57 38.95
C SER A 91 17.61 -25.47 40.33
N LYS A 92 17.65 -24.31 40.99
CA LYS A 92 17.07 -24.06 42.32
C LYS A 92 15.93 -23.03 42.27
N ASN A 93 15.29 -22.83 41.12
CA ASN A 93 14.10 -21.99 41.07
C ASN A 93 12.94 -22.73 41.78
N PRO A 94 12.42 -22.24 42.92
CA PRO A 94 11.33 -22.89 43.66
C PRO A 94 10.06 -23.04 42.82
N ASP A 95 9.82 -22.15 41.85
CA ASP A 95 8.68 -22.26 40.93
C ASP A 95 8.82 -23.46 39.99
N ILE A 96 10.03 -23.75 39.49
CA ILE A 96 10.28 -24.92 38.65
C ILE A 96 10.08 -26.21 39.46
N ALA A 97 10.50 -26.22 40.74
CA ALA A 97 10.29 -27.35 41.62
C ALA A 97 8.79 -27.57 41.91
N ARG A 98 8.04 -26.50 42.17
CA ARG A 98 6.58 -26.55 42.34
C ARG A 98 5.89 -27.08 41.09
N LEU A 99 6.16 -26.49 39.92
CA LEU A 99 5.56 -26.89 38.64
C LEU A 99 5.87 -28.36 38.28
N ARG A 100 7.09 -28.84 38.59
CA ARG A 100 7.42 -30.27 38.42
C ARG A 100 6.59 -31.18 39.32
N LYS A 101 6.37 -30.78 40.58
CA LYS A 101 5.52 -31.54 41.52
C LYS A 101 4.07 -31.54 41.07
N GLU A 102 3.56 -30.42 40.56
CA GLU A 102 2.21 -30.33 39.98
C GLU A 102 2.05 -31.21 38.75
N ILE A 103 3.03 -31.23 37.84
CA ILE A 103 3.03 -32.12 36.66
C ILE A 103 3.05 -33.60 37.07
N GLN A 104 3.84 -33.96 38.09
CA GLN A 104 3.91 -35.34 38.62
C GLN A 104 2.62 -35.76 39.32
N ALA A 105 1.96 -34.85 40.03
CA ALA A 105 0.70 -35.12 40.71
C ALA A 105 -0.52 -35.13 39.77
N HIS A 106 -0.35 -34.79 38.49
CA HIS A 106 -1.45 -34.72 37.54
C HIS A 106 -2.00 -36.13 37.24
N PRO A 107 -3.33 -36.36 37.24
CA PRO A 107 -3.92 -37.69 37.01
C PRO A 107 -3.51 -38.37 35.70
N CYS A 108 -3.18 -37.56 34.67
CA CYS A 108 -2.71 -38.06 33.38
C CYS A 108 -1.18 -38.29 33.30
N HIS A 109 -0.42 -38.11 34.39
CA HIS A 109 1.04 -38.22 34.37
C HIS A 109 1.52 -39.62 33.93
N ASP A 110 0.83 -40.66 34.41
CA ASP A 110 1.17 -42.07 34.21
C ASP A 110 0.38 -42.73 33.06
N MET A 111 -0.40 -41.97 32.29
CA MET A 111 -1.16 -42.52 31.17
C MET A 111 -0.24 -42.91 29.99
N PRO A 112 -0.38 -44.12 29.41
CA PRO A 112 0.46 -44.57 28.29
C PRO A 112 0.42 -43.65 27.07
N GLU A 113 -0.75 -43.07 26.78
CA GLU A 113 -0.99 -42.21 25.61
C GLU A 113 -0.77 -40.72 25.90
N ARG A 114 -0.27 -40.36 27.09
CA ARG A 114 -0.14 -38.96 27.55
C ARG A 114 0.55 -38.07 26.51
N GLU A 115 1.65 -38.52 25.92
CA GLU A 115 2.43 -37.73 24.97
C GLU A 115 1.67 -37.48 23.66
N GLN A 116 0.88 -38.48 23.21
CA GLN A 116 0.03 -38.36 22.03
C GLN A 116 -1.13 -37.39 22.31
N LEU A 117 -1.80 -37.53 23.45
CA LEU A 117 -2.88 -36.64 23.88
C LEU A 117 -2.38 -35.21 24.10
N SER A 118 -1.18 -35.02 24.66
CA SER A 118 -0.53 -33.70 24.82
C SER A 118 -0.32 -33.02 23.47
N ARG A 119 0.17 -33.74 22.45
CA ARG A 119 0.35 -33.18 21.10
C ARG A 119 -0.98 -32.80 20.44
N ILE A 120 -2.04 -33.57 20.69
CA ILE A 120 -3.39 -33.26 20.21
C ILE A 120 -3.90 -32.00 20.92
N ALA A 121 -3.74 -31.90 22.24
CA ALA A 121 -4.12 -30.74 23.03
C ALA A 121 -3.34 -29.48 22.62
N GLU A 122 -2.01 -29.57 22.44
CA GLU A 122 -1.18 -28.48 21.92
C GLU A 122 -1.67 -28.00 20.55
N ARG A 123 -1.98 -28.95 19.64
CA ARG A 123 -2.52 -28.63 18.33
C ARG A 123 -3.89 -27.96 18.44
N TYR A 124 -4.77 -28.48 19.31
CA TYR A 124 -6.09 -27.91 19.57
C TYR A 124 -5.98 -26.48 20.11
N HIS A 125 -5.16 -26.24 21.13
CA HIS A 125 -4.95 -24.92 21.71
C HIS A 125 -4.38 -23.94 20.67
N ARG A 126 -3.38 -24.36 19.90
CA ARG A 126 -2.84 -23.53 18.81
C ARG A 126 -3.91 -23.16 17.79
N LEU A 127 -4.65 -24.15 17.26
CA LEU A 127 -5.71 -23.90 16.28
C LEU A 127 -6.85 -23.06 16.85
N SER A 128 -7.19 -23.26 18.13
CA SER A 128 -8.20 -22.47 18.84
C SER A 128 -7.77 -21.00 18.97
N HIS A 129 -6.52 -20.75 19.36
CA HIS A 129 -5.96 -19.39 19.41
C HIS A 129 -5.86 -18.74 18.03
N GLU A 130 -5.43 -19.47 17.01
CA GLU A 130 -5.40 -18.99 15.62
C GLU A 130 -6.81 -18.64 15.13
N SER A 131 -7.79 -19.51 15.39
CA SER A 131 -9.20 -19.28 15.06
C SER A 131 -9.77 -18.06 15.76
N GLN A 132 -9.49 -17.90 17.06
CA GLN A 132 -9.92 -16.74 17.84
C GLN A 132 -9.31 -15.44 17.30
N THR A 133 -8.00 -15.45 17.03
CA THR A 133 -7.30 -14.30 16.44
C THR A 133 -7.89 -13.91 15.08
N MET A 134 -8.23 -14.90 14.24
CA MET A 134 -8.87 -14.64 12.95
C MET A 134 -10.28 -14.05 13.12
N ARG A 135 -11.07 -14.52 14.08
CA ARG A 135 -12.40 -13.97 14.38
C ARG A 135 -12.30 -12.52 14.87
N GLU A 136 -11.36 -12.22 15.76
CA GLU A 136 -11.14 -10.86 16.26
C GLU A 136 -10.74 -9.90 15.13
N LYS A 137 -9.85 -10.34 14.23
CA LYS A 137 -9.49 -9.56 13.02
C LYS A 137 -10.71 -9.32 12.13
N ALA A 138 -11.51 -10.35 11.85
CA ALA A 138 -12.71 -10.19 11.04
C ALA A 138 -13.72 -9.22 11.68
N ALA A 139 -13.93 -9.31 13.00
CA ALA A 139 -14.80 -8.41 13.74
C ALA A 139 -14.26 -6.96 13.74
N ALA A 140 -12.95 -6.77 13.85
CA ALA A 140 -12.31 -5.46 13.77
C ALA A 140 -12.49 -4.81 12.39
N THR A 141 -12.24 -5.56 11.31
CA THR A 141 -12.45 -5.08 9.93
C THR A 141 -13.91 -4.77 9.63
N THR A 142 -14.84 -5.60 10.13
CA THR A 142 -16.29 -5.36 9.97
C THR A 142 -16.70 -4.07 10.67
N ASN A 143 -16.23 -3.85 11.90
CA ASN A 143 -16.47 -2.61 12.63
C ASN A 143 -15.83 -1.39 11.97
N SER A 144 -14.69 -1.54 11.30
CA SER A 144 -14.08 -0.42 10.57
C SER A 144 -14.89 -0.03 9.33
N LEU A 145 -15.43 -1.00 8.59
CA LEU A 145 -16.24 -0.72 7.40
C LEU A 145 -17.53 0.02 7.77
N ALA A 146 -18.24 -0.46 8.79
CA ALA A 146 -19.47 0.20 9.28
C ALA A 146 -19.20 1.66 9.71
N ARG A 147 -18.12 1.90 10.46
CA ARG A 147 -17.75 3.27 10.88
C ARG A 147 -17.36 4.17 9.71
N THR A 148 -16.67 3.63 8.70
CA THR A 148 -16.33 4.40 7.49
C THR A 148 -17.60 4.73 6.71
N PHE A 149 -18.53 3.78 6.59
CA PHE A 149 -19.82 4.00 5.97
C PHE A 149 -20.63 5.09 6.70
N ASP A 150 -20.70 5.04 8.03
CA ASP A 150 -21.39 6.07 8.83
C ASP A 150 -20.80 7.47 8.60
N ARG A 151 -19.46 7.58 8.47
CA ARG A 151 -18.78 8.85 8.16
C ARG A 151 -19.09 9.35 6.75
N ILE A 152 -19.15 8.44 5.77
CA ILE A 152 -19.54 8.78 4.39
C ILE A 152 -20.98 9.30 4.39
N ILE A 153 -21.92 8.60 5.04
CA ILE A 153 -23.31 9.05 5.15
C ILE A 153 -23.41 10.39 5.86
N ALA A 154 -22.63 10.63 6.92
CA ALA A 154 -22.59 11.91 7.60
C ALA A 154 -22.13 13.06 6.68
N LEU A 155 -21.04 12.86 5.92
CA LEU A 155 -20.56 13.83 4.93
C LEU A 155 -21.58 14.08 3.82
N LEU A 156 -22.16 13.02 3.25
CA LEU A 156 -23.17 13.12 2.20
C LEU A 156 -24.47 13.78 2.69
N THR A 157 -24.82 13.59 3.96
CA THR A 157 -25.96 14.26 4.59
C THR A 157 -25.71 15.75 4.77
N GLU A 158 -24.53 16.13 5.28
CA GLU A 158 -24.14 17.53 5.43
C GLU A 158 -24.11 18.27 4.08
N ARG A 159 -23.73 17.56 3.02
CA ARG A 159 -23.70 18.09 1.64
C ARG A 159 -25.01 17.92 0.88
N GLU A 160 -26.07 17.42 1.53
CA GLU A 160 -27.43 17.28 0.98
C GLU A 160 -27.58 16.26 -0.18
N TYR A 161 -26.66 15.32 -0.32
CA TYR A 161 -26.81 14.16 -1.22
C TYR A 161 -27.71 13.08 -0.62
N VAL A 162 -27.86 13.09 0.69
CA VAL A 162 -28.71 12.17 1.47
C VAL A 162 -29.51 12.99 2.48
N THR A 163 -30.78 12.65 2.70
CA THR A 163 -31.62 13.34 3.69
C THR A 163 -31.21 12.97 5.11
N ALA A 164 -31.24 13.95 6.03
CA ALA A 164 -31.06 13.67 7.46
C ALA A 164 -32.24 12.86 8.04
N GLY A 165 -31.97 12.04 9.06
CA GLY A 165 -33.02 11.35 9.81
C GLY A 165 -32.68 9.89 10.14
N LYS A 166 -33.66 9.17 10.69
CA LYS A 166 -33.52 7.75 11.06
C LYS A 166 -33.54 6.81 9.85
N ASP A 167 -34.13 7.25 8.75
CA ASP A 167 -34.24 6.51 7.49
C ASP A 167 -33.80 7.40 6.32
N PRO A 168 -32.48 7.60 6.15
CA PRO A 168 -31.92 8.50 5.15
C PRO A 168 -32.28 8.06 3.73
N GLN A 169 -32.81 8.98 2.92
CA GLN A 169 -33.15 8.77 1.52
C GLN A 169 -32.16 9.51 0.61
N VAL A 170 -31.94 8.96 -0.58
CA VAL A 170 -31.10 9.59 -1.61
C VAL A 170 -31.84 10.79 -2.20
N THR A 171 -31.19 11.95 -2.27
CA THR A 171 -31.77 13.16 -2.89
C THR A 171 -31.59 13.14 -4.41
N ASP A 172 -32.18 14.08 -5.14
CA ASP A 172 -31.93 14.22 -6.59
C ASP A 172 -30.44 14.47 -6.90
N ALA A 173 -29.73 15.20 -6.02
CA ALA A 173 -28.30 15.37 -6.13
C ALA A 173 -27.56 14.04 -5.88
N GLY A 174 -27.98 13.27 -4.89
CA GLY A 174 -27.48 11.91 -4.63
C GLY A 174 -27.68 10.96 -5.81
N ALA A 175 -28.84 11.02 -6.46
CA ALA A 175 -29.16 10.22 -7.62
C ALA A 175 -28.31 10.58 -8.86
N ARG A 176 -27.88 11.84 -8.99
CA ARG A 176 -26.90 12.27 -10.00
C ARG A 176 -25.49 11.81 -9.65
N LEU A 177 -25.06 11.96 -8.40
CA LEU A 177 -23.76 11.46 -7.91
C LEU A 177 -23.60 9.97 -8.17
N ALA A 178 -24.64 9.17 -7.95
CA ALA A 178 -24.64 7.72 -8.20
C ALA A 178 -24.40 7.30 -9.66
N ARG A 179 -24.36 8.25 -10.61
CA ARG A 179 -24.04 8.01 -12.03
C ARG A 179 -22.57 8.26 -12.37
N ILE A 180 -21.79 8.75 -11.41
CA ILE A 180 -20.37 9.07 -11.56
C ILE A 180 -19.56 7.98 -10.87
N TYR A 181 -18.64 7.38 -11.60
CA TYR A 181 -17.78 6.28 -11.15
C TYR A 181 -16.34 6.73 -11.33
N SER A 182 -15.81 7.40 -10.30
CA SER A 182 -14.45 7.96 -10.26
C SER A 182 -13.98 8.04 -8.82
N GLU A 183 -12.65 8.07 -8.60
CA GLU A 183 -12.08 8.36 -7.28
C GLU A 183 -12.39 9.80 -6.80
N SER A 184 -12.71 10.69 -7.73
CA SER A 184 -13.07 12.08 -7.49
C SER A 184 -14.58 12.34 -7.71
N ASP A 185 -15.43 11.32 -7.56
CA ASP A 185 -16.87 11.38 -7.88
C ASP A 185 -17.62 12.53 -7.19
N LEU A 186 -17.40 12.72 -5.89
CA LEU A 186 -18.04 13.77 -5.10
C LEU A 186 -17.56 15.16 -5.53
N LEU A 187 -16.28 15.31 -5.89
CA LEU A 187 -15.77 16.56 -6.45
C LEU A 187 -16.44 16.88 -7.80
N VAL A 188 -16.53 15.89 -8.70
CA VAL A 188 -17.22 16.04 -9.98
C VAL A 188 -18.68 16.44 -9.74
N ALA A 189 -19.38 15.76 -8.82
CA ALA A 189 -20.77 16.07 -8.50
C ALA A 189 -20.94 17.49 -7.95
N GLU A 190 -20.02 17.98 -7.11
CA GLU A 190 -20.04 19.36 -6.62
C GLU A 190 -19.81 20.38 -7.73
N CYS A 191 -18.86 20.13 -8.65
CA CYS A 191 -18.63 20.99 -9.81
C CYS A 191 -19.89 21.08 -10.69
N LEU A 192 -20.56 19.95 -10.93
CA LEU A 192 -21.82 19.92 -11.69
C LEU A 192 -22.95 20.61 -10.94
N ARG A 193 -23.09 20.38 -9.63
CA ARG A 193 -24.15 20.96 -8.80
C ARG A 193 -24.03 22.48 -8.68
N ARG A 194 -22.80 23.00 -8.62
CA ARG A 194 -22.53 24.45 -8.53
C ARG A 194 -22.38 25.13 -9.90
N GLY A 195 -22.55 24.38 -11.00
CA GLY A 195 -22.48 24.93 -12.36
C GLY A 195 -21.08 25.38 -12.79
N VAL A 196 -20.01 24.89 -12.14
CA VAL A 196 -18.62 25.33 -12.40
C VAL A 196 -18.17 25.04 -13.83
N TRP A 197 -18.73 23.99 -14.44
CA TRP A 197 -18.38 23.56 -15.79
C TRP A 197 -19.40 24.01 -16.85
N GLU A 198 -20.41 24.78 -16.46
CA GLU A 198 -21.38 25.34 -17.40
C GLU A 198 -20.72 26.40 -18.29
N GLY A 199 -21.18 26.51 -19.54
CA GLY A 199 -20.64 27.46 -20.52
C GLY A 199 -19.28 27.08 -21.13
N LEU A 200 -18.62 26.01 -20.66
CA LEU A 200 -17.40 25.50 -21.27
C LEU A 200 -17.67 24.85 -22.62
N GLY A 201 -16.86 25.20 -23.61
CA GLY A 201 -16.82 24.51 -24.90
C GLY A 201 -16.22 23.11 -24.78
N PRO A 202 -16.30 22.29 -25.86
CA PRO A 202 -15.90 20.88 -25.80
C PRO A 202 -14.45 20.64 -25.39
N ALA A 203 -13.51 21.42 -25.95
CA ALA A 203 -12.09 21.30 -25.62
C ALA A 203 -11.74 21.80 -24.22
N GLU A 204 -12.41 22.87 -23.77
CA GLU A 204 -12.26 23.43 -22.42
C GLU A 204 -12.76 22.43 -21.37
N LEU A 205 -13.94 21.84 -21.60
CA LEU A 205 -14.50 20.83 -20.71
C LEU A 205 -13.61 19.59 -20.64
N ALA A 206 -13.08 19.11 -21.77
CA ALA A 206 -12.11 18.01 -21.79
C ALA A 206 -10.87 18.31 -20.94
N ALA A 207 -10.35 19.54 -21.04
CA ALA A 207 -9.21 19.97 -20.26
C ALA A 207 -9.50 19.99 -18.76
N VAL A 208 -10.63 20.57 -18.33
CA VAL A 208 -11.02 20.62 -16.92
C VAL A 208 -11.27 19.23 -16.36
N VAL A 209 -12.03 18.39 -17.07
CA VAL A 209 -12.34 17.01 -16.65
C VAL A 209 -11.07 16.15 -16.58
N SER A 210 -10.07 16.42 -17.42
CA SER A 210 -8.79 15.70 -17.32
C SER A 210 -8.09 15.88 -15.99
N THR A 211 -8.28 17.03 -15.32
CA THR A 211 -7.56 17.34 -14.08
C THR A 211 -7.97 16.47 -12.91
N VAL A 212 -9.21 15.99 -12.88
CA VAL A 212 -9.73 15.14 -11.80
C VAL A 212 -9.47 13.65 -12.02
N VAL A 213 -8.89 13.28 -13.18
CA VAL A 213 -8.61 11.89 -13.57
C VAL A 213 -7.11 11.66 -13.76
N TYR A 214 -6.41 12.61 -14.37
CA TYR A 214 -4.99 12.50 -14.64
C TYR A 214 -4.17 12.42 -13.35
N GLU A 215 -3.12 11.61 -13.40
CA GLU A 215 -2.15 11.47 -12.31
C GLU A 215 -0.74 11.50 -12.91
N SER A 216 0.02 12.53 -12.55
CA SER A 216 1.44 12.61 -12.87
C SER A 216 2.22 11.53 -12.12
N ARG A 217 3.25 10.97 -12.77
CA ARG A 217 4.10 9.93 -12.17
C ARG A 217 5.14 10.48 -11.18
N LYS A 218 5.21 11.81 -11.00
CA LYS A 218 6.19 12.50 -10.15
C LYS A 218 5.65 13.83 -9.64
N GLU A 219 6.12 14.23 -8.47
CA GLU A 219 5.99 15.61 -7.97
C GLU A 219 6.82 16.54 -8.87
N GLY A 220 6.15 17.48 -9.52
CA GLY A 220 6.72 18.53 -10.37
C GLY A 220 5.99 19.85 -10.12
N GLU A 221 6.57 20.95 -10.61
CA GLU A 221 5.86 22.24 -10.60
C GLU A 221 4.55 22.13 -11.38
N GLY A 222 3.49 22.72 -10.83
CA GLY A 222 2.17 22.71 -11.45
C GLY A 222 2.19 23.29 -12.88
N PRO A 223 1.20 22.94 -13.71
CA PRO A 223 1.22 23.30 -15.12
C PRO A 223 1.28 24.82 -15.31
N VAL A 224 1.95 25.24 -16.39
CA VAL A 224 1.89 26.63 -16.83
C VAL A 224 0.44 26.99 -17.15
N PRO A 225 -0.07 28.16 -16.69
CA PRO A 225 -1.43 28.60 -17.00
C PRO A 225 -1.66 28.61 -18.52
N PHE A 226 -2.66 27.87 -18.97
CA PHE A 226 -3.01 27.71 -20.38
C PHE A 226 -4.54 27.74 -20.56
N GLY A 227 -5.00 28.01 -21.79
CA GLY A 227 -6.43 27.99 -22.15
C GLY A 227 -7.12 29.36 -22.12
N THR A 228 -8.45 29.34 -22.19
CA THR A 228 -9.28 30.56 -22.19
C THR A 228 -9.50 31.10 -20.78
N GLY A 229 -10.10 32.30 -20.67
CA GLY A 229 -10.49 32.85 -19.37
C GLY A 229 -11.53 32.00 -18.64
N LEU A 230 -12.50 31.44 -19.37
CA LEU A 230 -13.53 30.55 -18.82
C LEU A 230 -12.93 29.25 -18.29
N MET A 231 -12.04 28.64 -19.06
CA MET A 231 -11.34 27.41 -18.64
C MET A 231 -10.53 27.65 -17.37
N ARG A 232 -9.75 28.74 -17.29
CA ARG A 232 -8.97 29.06 -16.08
C ARG A 232 -9.87 29.27 -14.86
N HIS A 233 -10.94 30.03 -15.01
CA HIS A 233 -11.92 30.24 -13.94
C HIS A 233 -12.51 28.91 -13.46
N ALA A 234 -12.93 28.03 -14.37
CA ALA A 234 -13.47 26.71 -14.02
C ALA A 234 -12.44 25.82 -13.32
N LEU A 235 -11.17 25.88 -13.70
CA LEU A 235 -10.08 25.18 -12.99
C LEU A 235 -9.87 25.72 -11.58
N ASP A 236 -9.80 27.04 -11.42
CA ASP A 236 -9.63 27.70 -10.12
C ASP A 236 -10.77 27.37 -9.16
N GLU A 237 -12.01 27.41 -9.66
CA GLU A 237 -13.19 27.02 -8.88
C GLU A 237 -13.19 25.51 -8.57
N THR A 238 -12.77 24.65 -9.50
CA THR A 238 -12.62 23.21 -9.23
C THR A 238 -11.62 22.96 -8.09
N ILE A 239 -10.49 23.68 -8.08
CA ILE A 239 -9.49 23.62 -6.99
C ILE A 239 -10.07 24.18 -5.68
N HIS A 240 -10.86 25.25 -5.74
CA HIS A 240 -11.53 25.81 -4.57
C HIS A 240 -12.48 24.79 -3.93
N LEU A 241 -13.34 24.15 -4.73
CA LEU A 241 -14.24 23.09 -4.27
C LEU A 241 -13.51 21.88 -3.72
N TRP A 242 -12.40 21.49 -4.33
CA TRP A 242 -11.55 20.43 -3.80
C TRP A 242 -11.01 20.78 -2.41
N ARG A 243 -10.57 22.02 -2.16
CA ARG A 243 -10.09 22.44 -0.83
C ARG A 243 -11.19 22.41 0.22
N GLU A 244 -12.40 22.82 -0.13
CA GLU A 244 -13.57 22.70 0.76
C GLU A 244 -13.86 21.23 1.06
N LEU A 245 -13.95 20.39 0.03
CA LEU A 245 -14.23 18.96 0.17
C LEU A 245 -13.18 18.26 1.03
N LYS A 246 -11.89 18.50 0.77
CA LYS A 246 -10.78 17.98 1.56
C LYS A 246 -10.90 18.35 3.03
N THR A 247 -11.30 19.59 3.33
CA THR A 247 -11.49 20.06 4.71
C THR A 247 -12.59 19.27 5.41
N ASP A 248 -13.71 19.03 4.72
CA ASP A 248 -14.82 18.26 5.25
C ASP A 248 -14.46 16.78 5.41
N GLU A 249 -13.80 16.16 4.44
CA GLU A 249 -13.34 14.77 4.50
C GLU A 249 -12.42 14.54 5.70
N ILE A 250 -11.47 15.46 5.93
CA ILE A 250 -10.59 15.43 7.10
C ILE A 250 -11.39 15.52 8.40
N ARG A 251 -12.36 16.45 8.48
CA ARG A 251 -13.24 16.62 9.65
C ARG A 251 -14.07 15.35 9.93
N HIS A 252 -14.54 14.68 8.88
CA HIS A 252 -15.27 13.40 8.96
C HIS A 252 -14.35 12.18 9.11
N LYS A 253 -13.02 12.35 9.16
CA LYS A 253 -12.02 11.27 9.26
C LYS A 253 -12.12 10.27 8.12
N LEU A 254 -12.31 10.78 6.91
CA LEU A 254 -12.28 10.05 5.65
C LEU A 254 -10.93 10.26 4.94
N PRO A 255 -10.52 9.35 4.05
CA PRO A 255 -9.39 9.61 3.15
C PRO A 255 -9.70 10.85 2.29
N PRO A 256 -8.80 11.84 2.20
CA PRO A 256 -9.06 13.02 1.41
C PRO A 256 -9.02 12.71 -0.10
N THR A 257 -9.90 13.33 -0.86
CA THR A 257 -9.89 13.33 -2.32
C THR A 257 -8.56 13.88 -2.83
N ARG A 258 -8.02 13.24 -3.87
CA ARG A 258 -6.75 13.64 -4.49
C ARG A 258 -6.83 15.04 -5.09
N GLU A 259 -5.73 15.79 -5.04
CA GLU A 259 -5.63 17.10 -5.68
C GLU A 259 -5.78 16.96 -7.21
N PRO A 260 -6.60 17.81 -7.86
CA PRO A 260 -6.67 17.87 -9.31
C PRO A 260 -5.31 18.21 -9.93
N ASP A 261 -4.91 17.42 -10.92
CA ASP A 261 -3.61 17.51 -11.59
C ASP A 261 -3.80 18.00 -13.03
N GLY A 262 -3.37 19.23 -13.31
CA GLY A 262 -3.52 19.83 -14.63
C GLY A 262 -2.46 19.40 -15.66
N GLY A 263 -1.57 18.45 -15.35
CA GLY A 263 -0.45 18.07 -16.21
C GLY A 263 -0.84 17.55 -17.60
N PHE A 264 -2.09 17.14 -17.79
CA PHE A 264 -2.63 16.69 -19.08
C PHE A 264 -3.60 17.68 -19.75
N ALA A 265 -3.97 18.76 -19.06
CA ALA A 265 -5.03 19.67 -19.50
C ALA A 265 -4.69 20.37 -20.84
N ALA A 266 -3.45 20.83 -21.01
CA ALA A 266 -3.02 21.47 -22.25
C ALA A 266 -2.99 20.50 -23.43
N ALA A 267 -2.50 19.27 -23.20
CA ALA A 267 -2.40 18.22 -24.20
C ALA A 267 -3.78 17.82 -24.74
N ILE A 268 -4.72 17.55 -23.85
CA ILE A 268 -6.06 17.14 -24.25
C ILE A 268 -6.86 18.30 -24.85
N PHE A 269 -6.64 19.54 -24.41
CA PHE A 269 -7.24 20.72 -25.04
C PHE A 269 -6.77 20.86 -26.48
N GLN A 270 -5.46 20.78 -26.73
CA GLN A 270 -4.89 20.85 -28.07
C GLN A 270 -5.45 19.73 -28.96
N TRP A 271 -5.57 18.52 -28.41
CA TRP A 271 -6.16 17.38 -29.12
C TRP A 271 -7.66 17.55 -29.39
N ALA A 272 -8.44 18.05 -28.43
CA ALA A 272 -9.87 18.30 -28.64
C ALA A 272 -10.12 19.50 -29.58
N SER A 273 -9.11 20.34 -29.81
CA SER A 273 -9.12 21.48 -30.73
C SER A 273 -8.56 21.13 -32.13
N ASP A 274 -8.64 19.87 -32.53
CA ASP A 274 -8.13 19.34 -33.81
C ASP A 274 -6.60 19.42 -34.03
N GLY A 275 -5.82 19.68 -32.99
CA GLY A 275 -4.35 19.70 -33.06
C GLY A 275 -3.73 18.34 -33.42
N SER A 276 -2.49 18.33 -33.91
CA SER A 276 -1.81 17.07 -34.21
C SER A 276 -1.40 16.32 -32.93
N LEU A 277 -1.12 15.00 -33.04
CA LEU A 277 -0.61 14.22 -31.90
C LEU A 277 0.71 14.82 -31.39
N LEU A 278 1.57 15.28 -32.31
CA LEU A 278 2.85 15.90 -31.96
C LEU A 278 2.62 17.18 -31.14
N GLU A 279 1.70 18.05 -31.55
CA GLU A 279 1.36 19.27 -30.81
C GLU A 279 0.81 18.95 -29.42
N ALA A 280 -0.07 17.96 -29.32
CA ALA A 280 -0.64 17.54 -28.04
C ALA A 280 0.43 16.97 -27.08
N LEU A 281 1.38 16.18 -27.60
CA LEU A 281 2.48 15.64 -26.80
C LEU A 281 3.47 16.74 -26.37
N LEU A 282 3.76 17.70 -27.24
CA LEU A 282 4.58 18.87 -26.90
C LEU A 282 3.92 19.76 -25.86
N ALA A 283 2.59 19.90 -25.89
CA ALA A 283 1.83 20.63 -24.89
C ALA A 283 1.78 19.92 -23.52
N ALA A 284 2.03 18.60 -23.49
CA ALA A 284 2.16 17.81 -22.28
C ALA A 284 3.60 17.78 -21.72
N ASP A 285 4.58 18.19 -22.51
CA ASP A 285 5.99 18.10 -22.15
C ASP A 285 6.30 19.21 -21.15
N ASP A 286 6.42 18.82 -19.88
CA ASP A 286 6.85 19.73 -18.83
C ASP A 286 8.35 20.03 -18.98
N SER A 287 8.81 21.06 -18.30
CA SER A 287 10.22 21.45 -18.20
C SER A 287 11.11 20.38 -17.55
N SER A 288 10.59 19.19 -17.19
CA SER A 288 11.31 18.12 -16.48
C SER A 288 11.92 17.04 -17.40
N GLY A 289 11.68 17.11 -18.72
CA GLY A 289 12.45 16.37 -19.73
C GLY A 289 12.07 14.89 -19.90
N ARG A 290 10.88 14.48 -19.44
CA ARG A 290 10.24 13.23 -19.87
C ARG A 290 8.77 13.47 -20.19
N GLY A 291 8.52 13.91 -21.42
CA GLY A 291 7.19 14.07 -21.96
C GLY A 291 6.33 12.81 -21.92
N LEU A 292 5.03 13.03 -21.98
CA LEU A 292 4.01 12.00 -22.04
C LEU A 292 4.27 11.04 -23.22
N SER A 293 4.26 9.73 -22.97
CA SER A 293 4.38 8.76 -24.05
C SER A 293 3.09 8.71 -24.88
N ALA A 294 3.19 8.38 -26.18
CA ALA A 294 1.99 8.22 -27.02
C ALA A 294 1.01 7.17 -26.47
N GLY A 295 1.51 6.11 -25.83
CA GLY A 295 0.67 5.09 -25.18
C GLY A 295 -0.04 5.61 -23.93
N ASP A 296 0.66 6.36 -23.07
CA ASP A 296 0.02 7.00 -21.91
C ASP A 296 -1.00 8.07 -22.36
N PHE A 297 -0.70 8.81 -23.43
CA PHE A 297 -1.64 9.77 -24.03
C PHE A 297 -2.97 9.11 -24.41
N VAL A 298 -2.92 7.99 -25.15
CA VAL A 298 -4.13 7.26 -25.54
C VAL A 298 -4.86 6.71 -24.32
N ARG A 299 -4.14 6.19 -23.32
CA ARG A 299 -4.76 5.71 -22.06
C ARG A 299 -5.52 6.83 -21.34
N TRP A 300 -4.90 7.99 -21.16
CA TRP A 300 -5.55 9.12 -20.49
C TRP A 300 -6.72 9.66 -21.29
N CYS A 301 -6.62 9.73 -22.63
CA CYS A 301 -7.77 10.09 -23.48
C CYS A 301 -8.98 9.19 -23.23
N ARG A 302 -8.79 7.88 -23.03
CA ARG A 302 -9.89 6.96 -22.72
C ARG A 302 -10.51 7.25 -21.35
N GLN A 303 -9.69 7.42 -20.32
CA GLN A 303 -10.20 7.72 -18.98
C GLN A 303 -10.96 9.07 -18.94
N VAL A 304 -10.52 10.06 -19.74
CA VAL A 304 -11.27 11.31 -19.89
C VAL A 304 -12.56 11.12 -20.67
N ILE A 305 -12.55 10.33 -21.76
CA ILE A 305 -13.78 9.96 -22.48
C ILE A 305 -14.79 9.29 -21.53
N ASP A 306 -14.34 8.33 -20.73
CA ASP A 306 -15.20 7.60 -19.80
C ASP A 306 -15.85 8.55 -18.78
N LEU A 307 -15.06 9.46 -18.20
CA LEU A 307 -15.61 10.45 -17.26
C LEU A 307 -16.52 11.47 -17.97
N LEU A 308 -16.20 11.92 -19.19
CA LEU A 308 -17.08 12.80 -19.96
C LEU A 308 -18.43 12.14 -20.29
N GLU A 309 -18.45 10.83 -20.56
CA GLU A 309 -19.70 10.09 -20.77
C GLU A 309 -20.55 10.03 -19.50
N GLN A 310 -19.93 9.91 -18.33
CA GLN A 310 -20.61 9.99 -17.03
C GLN A 310 -21.10 11.42 -16.73
N VAL A 311 -20.28 12.44 -16.98
CA VAL A 311 -20.64 13.86 -16.86
C VAL A 311 -21.86 14.17 -17.73
N ARG A 312 -21.89 13.69 -18.97
CA ARG A 312 -23.07 13.81 -19.85
C ARG A 312 -24.32 13.20 -19.21
N GLY A 313 -24.20 12.04 -18.57
CA GLY A 313 -25.31 11.33 -17.93
C GLY A 313 -25.78 11.94 -16.59
N ALA A 314 -24.93 12.75 -15.95
CA ALA A 314 -25.16 13.43 -14.68
C ALA A 314 -25.36 14.95 -14.82
N ALA A 315 -25.27 15.50 -16.03
CA ALA A 315 -25.34 16.94 -16.30
C ALA A 315 -26.67 17.54 -15.81
N GLY A 316 -26.58 18.70 -15.16
CA GLY A 316 -27.75 19.47 -14.73
C GLY A 316 -28.46 20.21 -15.86
N THR A 317 -27.77 20.44 -16.99
CA THR A 317 -28.24 21.24 -18.12
C THR A 317 -28.02 20.51 -19.46
N PRO A 318 -28.94 20.63 -20.45
CA PRO A 318 -28.75 20.08 -21.79
C PRO A 318 -27.47 20.57 -22.50
N GLU A 319 -27.08 21.82 -22.27
CA GLU A 319 -25.92 22.46 -22.89
C GLU A 319 -24.61 21.78 -22.45
N LEU A 320 -24.47 21.52 -21.15
CA LEU A 320 -23.33 20.77 -20.62
C LEU A 320 -23.29 19.33 -21.14
N ALA A 321 -24.45 18.66 -21.22
CA ALA A 321 -24.53 17.30 -21.77
C ALA A 321 -24.08 17.27 -23.24
N GLU A 322 -24.47 18.28 -24.01
CA GLU A 322 -24.07 18.43 -25.40
C GLU A 322 -22.58 18.76 -25.54
N SER A 323 -22.03 19.65 -24.72
CA SER A 323 -20.59 19.96 -24.68
C SER A 323 -19.77 18.71 -24.36
N ALA A 324 -20.17 17.93 -23.36
CA ALA A 324 -19.53 16.65 -23.02
C ALA A 324 -19.59 15.65 -24.18
N ARG A 325 -20.74 15.55 -24.86
CA ARG A 325 -20.91 14.67 -26.04
C ARG A 325 -19.98 15.09 -27.18
N GLN A 326 -19.86 16.39 -27.44
CA GLN A 326 -18.96 16.92 -28.47
C GLN A 326 -17.49 16.70 -28.09
N ALA A 327 -17.14 16.86 -26.82
CA ALA A 327 -15.80 16.61 -26.31
C ALA A 327 -15.37 15.15 -26.54
N VAL A 328 -16.24 14.18 -26.22
CA VAL A 328 -16.00 12.75 -26.50
C VAL A 328 -15.74 12.53 -27.98
N LYS A 329 -16.55 13.13 -28.87
CA LYS A 329 -16.37 13.01 -30.32
C LYS A 329 -15.04 13.60 -30.79
N ALA A 330 -14.65 14.77 -30.26
CA ALA A 330 -13.41 15.45 -30.61
C ALA A 330 -12.17 14.66 -30.16
N ILE A 331 -12.22 14.02 -28.99
CA ILE A 331 -11.11 13.20 -28.49
C ILE A 331 -11.00 11.88 -29.25
N ARG A 332 -12.14 11.25 -29.62
CA ARG A 332 -12.19 9.93 -30.28
C ARG A 332 -11.87 10.03 -31.78
N ARG A 333 -10.62 10.37 -32.11
CA ARG A 333 -10.08 10.44 -33.48
C ARG A 333 -8.67 9.86 -33.56
N GLY A 334 -8.16 9.68 -34.78
CA GLY A 334 -6.78 9.24 -35.02
C GLY A 334 -6.39 7.98 -34.22
N VAL A 335 -5.22 8.02 -33.58
CA VAL A 335 -4.69 6.91 -32.75
C VAL A 335 -5.62 6.51 -31.59
N VAL A 336 -6.42 7.43 -31.06
CA VAL A 336 -7.36 7.15 -29.97
C VAL A 336 -8.53 6.29 -30.46
N ALA A 337 -8.92 6.42 -31.73
CA ALA A 337 -10.01 5.65 -32.34
C ALA A 337 -9.58 4.27 -32.85
N LEU A 338 -8.30 4.09 -33.22
CA LEU A 338 -7.79 2.86 -33.84
C LEU A 338 -7.69 1.68 -32.88
N ASP A 339 -7.41 1.93 -31.61
CA ASP A 339 -7.27 0.89 -30.59
C ASP A 339 -8.60 0.49 -29.90
N ALA A 340 -9.73 1.04 -30.37
CA ALA A 340 -11.06 0.69 -29.87
C ALA A 340 -11.76 -0.40 -30.71
N ALA A 341 -11.07 -0.94 -31.72
CA ALA A 341 -11.55 -1.94 -32.68
C ALA A 341 -11.05 -3.35 -32.35
#